data_AF-A0A2J6HMK1-F1
#
_entry.id   AF-A0A2J6HMK1-F1
#
_cell.length_a   1.000
_cell.length_b   1.000
_cell.length_c   1.000
_cell.angle_alpha   90.00
_cell.angle_beta   90.00
_cell.angle_gamma   90.00
#
_symmetry.space_group_name_H-M   'P 1'
#
loop_
_entity.id
_entity.type
_entity.pdbx_description
1 polymer ?
#
loop_
_entity_poly.entity_id
_entity_poly.type
_entity_poly.pdbx_seq_one_letter_code
_entity_poly.pdbx_strand_id
1 'polypeptide(L)'
;MNASELVIRVFDGSNFYVDMNGRQYQAYSGTVTISGLDHGSHRIEIFKENINAMPRYQRVYAGHVNVPHNKRVIAELDRFNALRIIRKEDMYGSSYGNPHGNGHGNGYGNSYGNGYGNSYGNSYGSNYGDPYGYNNGYGYNGYGNNSYYGNSGSYGSYGGYSYGMAPETFDALMMTLDRESFDSRKLSVASSAIAANGVTTYQLADIMSLLSFDSNRLKLAKRSYPYIADKNNAFILNDAFTFSSNADEFFRYIGAW
;
A
#
# COMPACT_ATOMS: atom_id res chain seq x y z
N MET A 1 -16.06 -14.01 -2.42
CA MET A 1 -15.37 -12.95 -1.64
C MET A 1 -13.91 -13.34 -1.64
N ASN A 2 -13.10 -12.71 -2.48
CA ASN A 2 -11.70 -13.09 -2.64
C ASN A 2 -10.87 -12.30 -1.64
N ALA A 3 -10.80 -12.82 -0.42
CA ALA A 3 -10.04 -12.21 0.64
C ALA A 3 -8.54 -12.39 0.42
N SER A 4 -7.78 -11.35 0.76
CA SER A 4 -6.32 -11.34 0.70
C SER A 4 -5.71 -11.81 2.03
N GLU A 5 -4.40 -12.04 2.00
CA GLU A 5 -3.63 -12.49 3.15
C GLU A 5 -2.35 -11.68 3.28
N LEU A 6 -1.99 -11.34 4.51
CA LEU A 6 -0.70 -10.76 4.85
C LEU A 6 0.08 -11.74 5.72
N VAL A 7 1.30 -12.05 5.31
CA VAL A 7 2.24 -12.89 6.04
C VAL A 7 3.45 -12.03 6.42
N ILE A 8 3.69 -11.88 7.71
CA ILE A 8 4.83 -11.13 8.24
C ILE A 8 5.79 -12.09 8.95
N ARG A 9 7.08 -11.92 8.68
CA ARG A 9 8.18 -12.63 9.34
C ARG A 9 9.17 -11.62 9.92
N VAL A 10 9.93 -12.02 10.92
CA VAL A 10 11.07 -11.26 11.44
C VAL A 10 12.36 -11.97 11.08
N PHE A 11 13.37 -11.22 10.63
CA PHE A 11 14.65 -11.75 10.16
C PHE A 11 15.36 -12.65 11.19
N ASP A 12 15.30 -12.27 12.47
CA ASP A 12 16.04 -12.94 13.55
C ASP A 12 15.24 -14.04 14.27
N GLY A 13 14.01 -14.33 13.83
CA GLY A 13 13.15 -15.34 14.44
C GLY A 13 12.67 -15.01 15.85
N SER A 14 12.84 -13.77 16.33
CA SER A 14 12.36 -13.35 17.65
C SER A 14 10.85 -13.54 17.81
N ASN A 15 10.39 -13.70 19.05
CA ASN A 15 8.96 -13.59 19.35
C ASN A 15 8.47 -12.17 19.06
N PHE A 16 7.32 -12.06 18.40
CA PHE A 16 6.70 -10.78 18.07
C PHE A 16 5.18 -10.92 17.94
N TYR A 17 4.50 -9.79 17.91
CA TYR A 17 3.11 -9.71 17.45
C TYR A 17 2.94 -8.54 16.50
N VAL A 18 1.88 -8.60 15.72
CA VAL A 18 1.44 -7.52 14.84
C VAL A 18 0.11 -7.01 15.33
N ASP A 19 -0.01 -5.72 15.57
CA ASP A 19 -1.30 -5.06 15.67
C ASP A 19 -1.69 -4.56 14.28
N MET A 20 -2.87 -4.95 13.81
CA MET A 20 -3.47 -4.43 12.60
C MET A 20 -4.88 -3.94 12.93
N ASN A 21 -5.13 -2.66 12.68
CA ASN A 21 -6.41 -1.99 12.93
C ASN A 21 -6.96 -2.20 14.37
N GLY A 22 -6.08 -2.27 15.37
CA GLY A 22 -6.44 -2.46 16.78
C GLY A 22 -6.64 -3.91 17.19
N ARG A 23 -6.36 -4.87 16.30
CA ARG A 23 -6.39 -6.31 16.59
C ARG A 23 -4.99 -6.88 16.58
N GLN A 24 -4.61 -7.52 17.69
CA GLN A 24 -3.33 -8.19 17.85
C GLN A 24 -3.35 -9.60 17.23
N TYR A 25 -2.28 -9.91 16.51
CA TYR A 25 -1.98 -11.21 15.91
C TYR A 25 -0.61 -11.68 16.41
N GLN A 26 -0.60 -12.73 17.24
CA GLN A 26 0.62 -13.30 17.81
C GLN A 26 1.37 -14.13 16.77
N ALA A 27 2.70 -14.05 16.75
CA ALA A 27 3.51 -14.91 15.92
C ALA A 27 3.50 -16.36 16.42
N TYR A 28 3.36 -17.31 15.50
CA TYR A 28 3.54 -18.73 15.73
C TYR A 28 4.67 -19.22 14.84
N SER A 29 5.69 -19.85 15.42
CA SER A 29 6.88 -20.31 14.69
C SER A 29 7.57 -19.20 13.86
N GLY A 30 7.67 -17.99 14.43
CA GLY A 30 8.33 -16.84 13.80
C GLY A 30 7.56 -16.18 12.65
N THR A 31 6.27 -16.51 12.47
CA THR A 31 5.43 -15.94 11.42
C THR A 31 4.09 -15.49 11.98
N VAL A 32 3.59 -14.35 11.49
CA VAL A 32 2.20 -13.91 11.67
C VAL A 32 1.50 -14.02 10.32
N THR A 33 0.36 -14.70 10.28
CA THR A 33 -0.52 -14.78 9.12
C THR A 33 -1.85 -14.14 9.46
N ILE A 34 -2.26 -13.16 8.66
CA ILE A 34 -3.52 -12.45 8.77
C ILE A 34 -4.29 -12.71 7.47
N SER A 35 -5.35 -13.52 7.57
CA SER A 35 -6.22 -13.86 6.45
C SER A 35 -7.52 -13.08 6.51
N GLY A 36 -8.28 -13.06 5.41
CA GLY A 36 -9.57 -12.38 5.42
C GLY A 36 -9.47 -10.87 5.20
N LEU A 37 -8.35 -10.40 4.64
CA LEU A 37 -8.11 -8.97 4.47
C LEU A 37 -8.83 -8.42 3.25
N ASP A 38 -9.52 -7.30 3.44
CA ASP A 38 -9.97 -6.47 2.34
C ASP A 38 -8.76 -5.88 1.60
N HIS A 39 -8.91 -5.59 0.32
CA HIS A 39 -7.86 -4.92 -0.43
C HIS A 39 -7.68 -3.48 0.03
N GLY A 40 -6.45 -2.96 -0.01
CA GLY A 40 -6.15 -1.57 0.30
C GLY A 40 -4.99 -1.39 1.28
N SER A 41 -4.84 -0.17 1.76
CA SER A 41 -3.86 0.22 2.77
C SER A 41 -4.33 -0.26 4.15
N HIS A 42 -3.50 -1.00 4.86
CA HIS A 42 -3.75 -1.41 6.24
C HIS A 42 -2.65 -0.85 7.14
N ARG A 43 -3.03 -0.18 8.22
CA ARG A 43 -2.07 0.23 9.24
C ARG A 43 -1.63 -0.97 10.05
N ILE A 44 -0.33 -1.10 10.24
CA ILE A 44 0.28 -2.16 11.03
C ILE A 44 1.31 -1.59 11.99
N GLU A 45 1.38 -2.18 13.16
CA GLU A 45 2.43 -1.97 14.14
C GLU A 45 3.02 -3.31 14.54
N ILE A 46 4.35 -3.41 14.59
CA ILE A 46 5.05 -4.65 14.92
C ILE A 46 5.78 -4.45 16.24
N PHE A 47 5.55 -5.37 17.17
CA PHE A 47 6.13 -5.34 18.49
C PHE A 47 6.98 -6.59 18.69
N LYS A 48 8.27 -6.41 18.94
CA LYS A 48 9.20 -7.50 19.23
C LYS A 48 9.38 -7.67 20.72
N GLU A 49 9.55 -8.92 21.12
CA GLU A 49 9.86 -9.27 22.49
C GLU A 49 11.31 -8.92 22.82
N ASN A 50 11.50 -8.21 23.92
CA ASN A 50 12.76 -7.95 24.57
C ASN A 50 12.61 -8.32 26.05
N ILE A 51 13.13 -9.49 26.43
CA ILE A 51 12.98 -10.07 27.78
C ILE A 51 13.56 -9.15 28.86
N ASN A 52 14.53 -8.29 28.51
CA ASN A 52 15.24 -7.41 29.44
C ASN A 52 14.64 -6.00 29.52
N ALA A 53 13.62 -5.68 28.71
CA ALA A 53 13.02 -4.35 28.68
C ALA A 53 11.66 -4.31 29.39
N MET A 54 11.31 -3.13 29.91
CA MET A 54 9.95 -2.82 30.35
C MET A 54 9.43 -1.61 29.56
N PRO A 55 8.32 -1.76 28.79
CA PRO A 55 7.55 -2.98 28.58
C PRO A 55 8.32 -4.06 27.80
N ARG A 56 7.99 -5.34 28.05
CA ARG A 56 8.64 -6.51 27.42
C ARG A 56 8.51 -6.50 25.90
N TYR A 57 7.42 -5.97 25.38
CA TYR A 57 7.22 -5.83 23.94
C TYR A 57 7.47 -4.38 23.53
N GLN A 58 8.44 -4.18 22.65
CA GLN A 58 8.79 -2.85 22.14
C GLN A 58 8.33 -2.73 20.70
N ARG A 59 7.70 -1.59 20.38
CA ARG A 59 7.32 -1.29 19.00
C ARG A 59 8.58 -1.06 18.18
N VAL A 60 8.77 -1.86 17.15
CA VAL A 60 9.92 -1.80 16.25
C VAL A 60 9.56 -1.27 14.87
N TYR A 61 8.28 -1.35 14.49
CA TYR A 61 7.77 -0.83 13.23
C TYR A 61 6.37 -0.28 13.41
N ALA A 62 6.07 0.81 12.71
CA ALA A 62 4.73 1.36 12.54
C ALA A 62 4.64 1.92 11.12
N GLY A 63 3.61 1.54 10.38
CA GLY A 63 3.46 1.98 9.01
C GLY A 63 2.22 1.39 8.34
N HIS A 64 2.14 1.56 7.03
CA HIS A 64 1.05 1.01 6.22
C HIS A 64 1.58 -0.06 5.29
N VAL A 65 0.74 -1.06 5.04
CA VAL A 65 0.99 -2.09 4.05
C VAL A 65 -0.16 -2.12 3.05
N ASN A 66 0.17 -1.96 1.77
CA ASN A 66 -0.82 -2.09 0.71
C ASN A 66 -1.03 -3.57 0.37
N VAL A 67 -2.24 -4.06 0.62
CA VAL A 67 -2.69 -5.41 0.35
C VAL A 67 -3.55 -5.40 -0.92
N PRO A 68 -3.05 -5.88 -2.07
CA PRO A 68 -3.85 -5.94 -3.30
C PRO A 68 -4.98 -6.96 -3.17
N HIS A 69 -5.99 -6.84 -4.02
CA HIS A 69 -7.09 -7.81 -4.09
C HIS A 69 -6.59 -9.21 -4.50
N ASN A 70 -7.09 -10.23 -3.81
CA ASN A 70 -6.85 -11.64 -4.10
C ASN A 70 -5.37 -12.06 -4.08
N LYS A 71 -4.56 -11.38 -3.26
CA LYS A 71 -3.13 -11.62 -3.15
C LYS A 71 -2.73 -12.01 -1.73
N ARG A 72 -1.75 -12.89 -1.64
CA ARG A 72 -0.95 -13.11 -0.43
C ARG A 72 0.27 -12.21 -0.51
N VAL A 73 0.37 -11.26 0.39
CA VAL A 73 1.52 -10.37 0.53
C VAL A 73 2.45 -10.97 1.58
N ILE A 74 3.70 -11.22 1.21
CA ILE A 74 4.72 -11.75 2.12
C ILE A 74 5.72 -10.63 2.40
N ALA A 75 5.80 -10.24 3.67
CA ALA A 75 6.67 -9.19 4.16
C ALA A 75 7.64 -9.71 5.23
N GLU A 76 8.82 -9.11 5.28
CA GLU A 76 9.85 -9.40 6.28
C GLU A 76 10.29 -8.10 6.95
N LEU A 77 10.32 -8.13 8.28
CA LEU A 77 10.99 -7.11 9.07
C LEU A 77 12.48 -7.46 9.13
N ASP A 78 13.31 -6.64 8.48
CA ASP A 78 14.74 -6.87 8.39
C ASP A 78 15.48 -6.56 9.71
N ARG A 79 16.79 -6.80 9.74
CA ARG A 79 17.65 -6.56 10.91
C ARG A 79 17.70 -5.08 11.37
N PHE A 80 17.26 -4.15 10.53
CA PHE A 80 17.22 -2.72 10.81
C PHE A 80 15.81 -2.24 11.17
N ASN A 81 14.88 -3.17 11.41
CA ASN A 81 13.46 -2.91 11.66
C ASN A 81 12.74 -2.21 10.48
N ALA A 82 13.26 -2.36 9.26
CA ALA A 82 12.53 -1.94 8.07
C ALA A 82 11.67 -3.10 7.56
N LEU A 83 10.38 -2.84 7.36
CA LEU A 83 9.48 -3.81 6.75
C LEU A 83 9.64 -3.78 5.23
N ARG A 84 9.93 -4.93 4.62
CA ARG A 84 10.10 -5.09 3.18
C ARG A 84 9.12 -6.12 2.64
N ILE A 85 8.48 -5.78 1.52
CA ILE A 85 7.68 -6.77 0.78
C ILE A 85 8.63 -7.66 0.01
N ILE A 86 8.67 -8.93 0.39
CA ILE A 86 9.51 -9.94 -0.26
C ILE A 86 8.89 -10.38 -1.59
N ARG A 87 7.57 -10.63 -1.59
CA ARG A 87 6.82 -11.00 -2.80
C ARG A 87 5.30 -10.94 -2.58
N LYS A 88 4.57 -11.06 -3.68
CA LYS A 88 3.11 -11.14 -3.72
C LYS A 88 2.69 -12.36 -4.55
N GLU A 89 1.85 -13.23 -3.99
CA GLU A 89 1.39 -14.47 -4.61
C GLU A 89 -0.13 -14.38 -4.89
N ASP A 90 -0.62 -15.03 -5.95
CA ASP A 90 -2.05 -15.19 -6.19
C ASP A 90 -2.66 -16.19 -5.21
N MET A 91 -3.73 -15.82 -4.52
CA MET A 91 -4.37 -16.73 -3.56
C MET A 91 -5.35 -17.72 -4.21
N TYR A 92 -5.89 -17.38 -5.37
CA TYR A 92 -6.80 -18.24 -6.12
C TYR A 92 -6.38 -18.28 -7.59
N GLY A 93 -5.82 -19.41 -8.01
CA GLY A 93 -5.58 -19.70 -9.42
C GLY A 93 -6.85 -20.24 -10.07
N SER A 94 -7.36 -19.52 -11.06
CA SER A 94 -7.94 -20.19 -12.23
C SER A 94 -6.77 -20.92 -12.91
N SER A 95 -6.76 -22.25 -12.81
CA SER A 95 -5.83 -23.09 -13.55
C SER A 95 -6.25 -23.08 -15.02
N TYR A 96 -5.85 -22.05 -15.74
CA TYR A 96 -5.76 -22.03 -17.21
C TYR A 96 -4.46 -21.35 -17.60
N GLY A 97 -3.35 -21.98 -17.20
CA GLY A 97 -2.02 -21.69 -17.72
C GLY A 97 -1.41 -23.00 -18.21
N ASN A 98 -1.39 -23.18 -19.54
CA ASN A 98 -0.56 -24.18 -20.21
C ASN A 98 0.88 -24.10 -19.68
N PRO A 99 1.50 -25.22 -19.27
CA PRO A 99 2.87 -25.21 -18.76
C PRO A 99 3.85 -25.44 -19.92
N HIS A 100 4.30 -24.35 -20.52
CA HIS A 100 5.58 -24.26 -21.24
C HIS A 100 6.28 -23.02 -20.68
N GLY A 101 7.48 -23.02 -20.12
CA GLY A 101 8.52 -24.02 -19.96
C GLY A 101 9.80 -23.22 -19.68
N ASN A 102 10.48 -23.52 -18.57
CA ASN A 102 11.95 -23.40 -18.36
C ASN A 102 12.25 -23.44 -16.86
N GLY A 103 12.12 -24.64 -16.28
CA GLY A 103 12.82 -25.00 -15.05
C GLY A 103 13.99 -25.90 -15.42
N HIS A 104 15.20 -25.38 -15.31
CA HIS A 104 16.41 -26.21 -15.26
C HIS A 104 16.39 -27.02 -13.96
N GLY A 105 16.35 -28.34 -14.08
CA GLY A 105 16.44 -29.25 -12.93
C GLY A 105 16.53 -30.70 -13.38
N ASN A 106 17.75 -31.25 -13.34
CA ASN A 106 18.07 -32.66 -13.58
C ASN A 106 17.33 -33.59 -12.63
N GLY A 107 16.86 -34.74 -13.14
CA GLY A 107 16.35 -35.83 -12.30
C GLY A 107 15.83 -37.01 -13.12
N TYR A 108 16.63 -38.07 -13.18
CA TYR A 108 16.42 -39.33 -13.87
C TYR A 108 15.14 -40.10 -13.47
N GLY A 109 14.48 -40.76 -14.42
CA GLY A 109 13.42 -41.73 -14.13
C GLY A 109 12.69 -42.26 -15.38
N ASN A 110 13.11 -43.44 -15.84
CA ASN A 110 12.56 -44.23 -16.94
C ASN A 110 11.22 -44.89 -16.57
N SER A 111 10.38 -45.29 -17.56
CA SER A 111 9.48 -46.48 -17.56
C SER A 111 8.05 -46.30 -18.14
N TYR A 112 7.90 -46.69 -19.42
CA TYR A 112 6.79 -47.42 -20.09
C TYR A 112 5.32 -46.93 -20.10
N GLY A 113 4.72 -46.90 -21.31
CA GLY A 113 3.27 -47.09 -21.51
C GLY A 113 2.68 -46.65 -22.85
N ASN A 114 2.39 -47.61 -23.74
CA ASN A 114 1.75 -47.51 -25.07
C ASN A 114 0.31 -46.95 -25.09
N GLY A 115 -0.17 -46.46 -26.25
CA GLY A 115 -1.62 -46.37 -26.50
C GLY A 115 -2.09 -45.53 -27.71
N TYR A 116 -1.99 -46.10 -28.90
CA TYR A 116 -2.61 -45.80 -30.19
C TYR A 116 -3.94 -44.97 -30.25
N GLY A 117 -3.95 -43.99 -31.18
CA GLY A 117 -4.99 -43.74 -32.21
C GLY A 117 -6.40 -43.27 -31.82
N ASN A 118 -6.90 -42.16 -32.40
CA ASN A 118 -7.71 -42.16 -33.63
C ASN A 118 -8.23 -40.74 -33.96
N SER A 119 -8.34 -40.43 -35.24
CA SER A 119 -8.84 -39.16 -35.81
C SER A 119 -10.23 -39.40 -36.39
N TYR A 120 -11.25 -38.63 -35.99
CA TYR A 120 -12.46 -38.38 -36.79
C TYR A 120 -13.13 -37.07 -36.36
N GLY A 121 -13.23 -36.13 -37.31
CA GLY A 121 -13.99 -34.89 -37.15
C GLY A 121 -15.49 -35.07 -37.44
N ASN A 122 -16.30 -34.12 -36.99
CA ASN A 122 -17.51 -33.71 -37.72
C ASN A 122 -17.96 -32.29 -37.32
N SER A 123 -18.45 -31.54 -38.31
CA SER A 123 -18.85 -30.13 -38.26
C SER A 123 -20.31 -30.01 -38.69
N TYR A 124 -21.18 -29.43 -37.85
CA TYR A 124 -22.51 -28.89 -38.18
C TYR A 124 -22.91 -27.93 -37.03
N GLY A 125 -23.44 -26.71 -37.17
CA GLY A 125 -23.87 -25.88 -38.29
C GLY A 125 -24.42 -24.56 -37.71
N SER A 126 -24.34 -23.45 -38.45
CA SER A 126 -24.89 -22.14 -38.06
C SER A 126 -26.32 -21.92 -38.58
N ASN A 127 -27.10 -21.18 -37.78
CA ASN A 127 -27.87 -19.96 -38.12
C ASN A 127 -29.42 -19.97 -38.01
N TYR A 128 -29.92 -18.74 -37.78
CA TYR A 128 -31.30 -18.18 -37.75
C TYR A 128 -32.01 -18.17 -36.38
N GLY A 129 -32.55 -17.04 -35.86
CA GLY A 129 -32.65 -15.66 -36.34
C GLY A 129 -33.40 -14.76 -35.32
N ASP A 130 -33.10 -13.47 -35.33
CA ASP A 130 -33.91 -12.38 -34.72
C ASP A 130 -35.16 -12.12 -35.58
N PRO A 131 -36.28 -11.56 -35.05
CA PRO A 131 -36.51 -10.11 -35.26
C PRO A 131 -37.47 -9.33 -34.29
N TYR A 132 -37.27 -8.00 -34.30
CA TYR A 132 -38.14 -6.85 -33.91
C TYR A 132 -38.18 -6.43 -32.42
N GLY A 133 -37.92 -5.19 -31.97
CA GLY A 133 -37.65 -3.89 -32.64
C GLY A 133 -38.42 -2.72 -31.99
N TYR A 134 -37.75 -1.57 -31.80
CA TYR A 134 -38.21 -0.18 -31.46
C TYR A 134 -38.48 0.20 -29.98
N ASN A 135 -38.18 1.40 -29.45
CA ASN A 135 -37.30 2.54 -29.79
C ASN A 135 -37.39 3.59 -28.63
N ASN A 136 -36.32 4.37 -28.46
CA ASN A 136 -36.24 5.77 -27.97
C ASN A 136 -36.45 6.14 -26.49
N GLY A 137 -35.55 7.01 -26.03
CA GLY A 137 -35.96 8.15 -25.19
C GLY A 137 -34.99 8.55 -24.08
N TYR A 138 -34.22 9.60 -24.32
CA TYR A 138 -33.40 10.33 -23.35
C TYR A 138 -34.15 10.73 -22.06
N GLY A 139 -33.43 10.69 -20.93
CA GLY A 139 -33.91 11.25 -19.65
C GLY A 139 -32.77 11.47 -18.66
N TYR A 140 -32.19 12.67 -18.68
CA TYR A 140 -31.48 13.24 -17.53
C TYR A 140 -32.46 13.48 -16.36
N ASN A 141 -31.87 13.55 -15.16
CA ASN A 141 -32.42 13.83 -13.81
C ASN A 141 -32.43 12.57 -12.93
N GLY A 142 -31.82 12.56 -11.74
CA GLY A 142 -31.52 13.67 -10.87
C GLY A 142 -32.02 13.30 -9.48
N TYR A 143 -31.16 12.69 -8.68
CA TYR A 143 -31.32 12.53 -7.23
C TYR A 143 -29.89 12.60 -6.68
N GLY A 144 -29.51 13.53 -5.83
CA GLY A 144 -30.27 14.39 -4.96
C GLY A 144 -29.28 14.69 -3.85
N ASN A 145 -28.77 15.91 -3.87
CA ASN A 145 -27.88 16.48 -2.88
C ASN A 145 -28.49 16.28 -1.48
N ASN A 146 -27.69 15.78 -0.54
CA ASN A 146 -27.96 16.01 0.88
C ASN A 146 -26.70 16.51 1.58
N SER A 147 -26.34 17.76 1.28
CA SER A 147 -25.69 18.64 2.24
C SER A 147 -26.70 19.03 3.31
N TYR A 148 -26.46 18.61 4.56
CA TYR A 148 -26.92 19.37 5.73
C TYR A 148 -25.69 19.86 6.51
N TYR A 149 -25.43 21.15 6.30
CA TYR A 149 -24.97 22.17 7.26
C TYR A 149 -24.11 21.74 8.46
N GLY A 150 -22.82 22.05 8.34
CA GLY A 150 -22.19 23.13 9.09
C GLY A 150 -22.34 23.16 10.61
N ASN A 151 -21.23 22.92 11.31
CA ASN A 151 -20.95 23.68 12.52
C ASN A 151 -19.47 24.06 12.60
N SER A 152 -19.20 25.33 12.28
CA SER A 152 -18.00 26.03 12.69
C SER A 152 -18.04 26.21 14.22
N GLY A 153 -17.48 25.25 14.94
CA GLY A 153 -17.23 25.36 16.37
C GLY A 153 -15.74 25.55 16.61
N SER A 154 -15.29 26.80 16.53
CA SER A 154 -14.03 27.23 17.13
C SER A 154 -14.13 27.03 18.64
N TYR A 155 -13.39 26.07 19.19
CA TYR A 155 -13.14 25.96 20.63
C TYR A 155 -11.64 25.78 20.85
N GLY A 156 -11.00 26.89 21.21
CA GLY A 156 -9.95 26.96 22.23
C GLY A 156 -8.89 25.86 22.25
N SER A 157 -7.77 26.15 21.57
CA SER A 157 -6.41 26.03 22.10
C SER A 157 -6.28 25.44 23.51
N TYR A 158 -5.88 24.16 23.58
CA TYR A 158 -5.02 23.61 24.64
C TYR A 158 -4.04 22.59 24.01
N GLY A 159 -2.77 22.99 23.86
CA GLY A 159 -1.61 22.09 23.78
C GLY A 159 -1.56 21.10 22.61
N GLY A 160 -1.64 21.59 21.38
CA GLY A 160 -1.65 20.77 20.16
C GLY A 160 -0.30 20.11 19.86
N TYR A 161 -0.13 18.86 20.29
CA TYR A 161 0.68 17.92 19.52
C TYR A 161 -0.07 17.69 18.20
N SER A 162 0.30 18.43 17.15
CA SER A 162 -0.25 18.23 15.82
C SER A 162 0.04 16.79 15.40
N TYR A 163 -0.97 15.93 15.34
CA TYR A 163 -0.81 14.53 14.90
C TYR A 163 -0.77 14.47 13.36
N GLY A 164 -0.06 15.38 12.68
CA GLY A 164 -0.03 15.45 11.22
C GLY A 164 -1.42 15.33 10.57
N MET A 165 -1.47 14.72 9.38
CA MET A 165 -2.73 14.45 8.70
C MET A 165 -3.43 13.26 9.36
N ALA A 166 -4.74 13.33 9.58
CA ALA A 166 -5.52 12.20 10.10
C ALA A 166 -5.41 10.97 9.16
N PRO A 167 -5.34 9.73 9.69
CA PRO A 167 -5.12 8.53 8.87
C PRO A 167 -6.10 8.37 7.71
N GLU A 168 -7.39 8.61 7.93
CA GLU A 168 -8.45 8.44 6.93
C GLU A 168 -8.29 9.46 5.79
N THR A 169 -7.97 10.71 6.14
CA THR A 169 -7.69 11.79 5.19
C THR A 169 -6.41 11.49 4.41
N PHE A 170 -5.40 10.94 5.08
CA PHE A 170 -4.13 10.57 4.48
C PHE A 170 -4.28 9.42 3.48
N ASP A 171 -5.01 8.36 3.82
CA ASP A 171 -5.28 7.25 2.93
C ASP A 171 -6.05 7.71 1.67
N ALA A 172 -7.05 8.57 1.85
CA ALA A 172 -7.79 9.16 0.73
C ALA A 172 -6.88 10.01 -0.18
N LEU A 173 -5.95 10.77 0.40
CA LEU A 173 -4.95 11.52 -0.35
C LEU A 173 -4.03 10.58 -1.14
N MET A 174 -3.49 9.54 -0.50
CA MET A 174 -2.59 8.58 -1.15
C MET A 174 -3.28 7.89 -2.34
N MET A 175 -4.54 7.46 -2.19
CA MET A 175 -5.33 6.91 -3.31
C MET A 175 -5.53 7.92 -4.45
N THR A 176 -5.73 9.19 -4.12
CA THR A 176 -5.91 10.25 -5.11
C THR A 176 -4.62 10.51 -5.88
N LEU A 177 -3.48 10.54 -5.18
CA LEU A 177 -2.17 10.78 -5.78
C LEU A 177 -1.66 9.58 -6.60
N ASP A 178 -1.99 8.36 -6.20
CA ASP A 178 -1.62 7.14 -6.93
C ASP A 178 -2.32 7.05 -8.30
N ARG A 179 -3.57 7.52 -8.38
CA ARG A 179 -4.35 7.58 -9.62
C ARG A 179 -3.93 8.69 -10.59
N GLU A 180 -3.16 9.66 -10.11
CA GLU A 180 -2.73 10.78 -10.92
C GLU A 180 -1.48 10.42 -11.74
N SER A 181 -1.49 10.70 -13.04
CA SER A 181 -0.37 10.33 -13.91
C SER A 181 0.77 11.34 -13.87
N PHE A 182 0.47 12.61 -13.60
CA PHE A 182 1.46 13.69 -13.72
C PHE A 182 1.92 14.19 -12.35
N ASP A 183 3.25 14.17 -12.12
CA ASP A 183 3.87 14.71 -10.91
C ASP A 183 3.47 16.17 -10.61
N SER A 184 3.30 17.01 -11.64
CA SER A 184 2.87 18.40 -11.46
C SER A 184 1.50 18.51 -10.79
N ARG A 185 0.58 17.61 -11.16
CA ARG A 185 -0.74 17.54 -10.58
C ARG A 185 -0.70 16.91 -9.19
N LYS A 186 0.07 15.82 -8.99
CA LYS A 186 0.34 15.24 -7.66
C LYS A 186 0.86 16.29 -6.68
N LEU A 187 1.85 17.08 -7.10
CA LEU A 187 2.42 18.18 -6.32
C LEU A 187 1.37 19.19 -5.87
N SER A 188 0.51 19.62 -6.79
CA SER A 188 -0.55 20.59 -6.50
C SER A 188 -1.56 20.04 -5.49
N VAL A 189 -2.02 18.80 -5.68
CA VAL A 189 -2.99 18.14 -4.78
C VAL A 189 -2.36 17.91 -3.40
N ALA A 190 -1.16 17.33 -3.36
CA ALA A 190 -0.43 17.08 -2.12
C ALA A 190 -0.17 18.37 -1.32
N SER A 191 0.32 19.42 -1.99
CA SER A 191 0.58 20.71 -1.33
C SER A 191 -0.68 21.30 -0.71
N SER A 192 -1.83 21.19 -1.41
CA SER A 192 -3.11 21.69 -0.91
C SER A 192 -3.58 20.91 0.32
N ALA A 193 -3.47 19.58 0.28
CA ALA A 193 -3.90 18.72 1.39
C ALA A 193 -3.02 18.93 2.63
N ILE A 194 -1.70 19.02 2.44
CA ILE A 194 -0.74 19.25 3.53
C ILE A 194 -0.94 20.63 4.16
N ALA A 195 -1.16 21.68 3.35
CA ALA A 195 -1.39 23.02 3.88
C ALA A 195 -2.67 23.11 4.75
N ALA A 196 -3.70 22.33 4.42
CA ALA A 196 -4.96 22.32 5.17
C ALA A 196 -4.91 21.47 6.45
N ASN A 197 -4.15 20.37 6.46
CA ASN A 197 -4.22 19.37 7.53
C ASN A 197 -2.92 19.22 8.35
N GLY A 198 -1.81 19.76 7.86
CA GLY A 198 -0.48 19.38 8.36
C GLY A 198 -0.08 17.98 7.91
N VAL A 199 1.14 17.58 8.27
CA VAL A 199 1.67 16.25 7.94
C VAL A 199 2.75 15.84 8.94
N THR A 200 2.94 14.54 9.18
CA THR A 200 4.16 14.05 9.85
C THR A 200 5.28 13.86 8.83
N THR A 201 6.51 13.75 9.30
CA THR A 201 7.68 13.54 8.45
C THR A 201 7.57 12.22 7.69
N TYR A 202 7.07 11.17 8.34
CA TYR A 202 6.80 9.88 7.69
C TYR A 202 5.74 9.97 6.60
N GLN A 203 4.61 10.62 6.89
CA GLN A 203 3.56 10.84 5.88
C GLN A 203 4.06 11.67 4.69
N LEU A 204 4.93 12.66 4.93
CA LEU A 204 5.55 13.42 3.85
C LEU A 204 6.49 12.55 3.01
N ALA A 205 7.29 11.68 3.63
CA ALA A 205 8.15 10.74 2.92
C ALA A 205 7.33 9.79 2.00
N ASP A 206 6.21 9.27 2.52
CA ASP A 206 5.30 8.42 1.75
C ASP A 206 4.73 9.18 0.53
N ILE A 207 4.28 10.42 0.71
CA ILE A 207 3.80 11.25 -0.41
C ILE A 207 4.92 11.52 -1.42
N MET A 208 6.14 11.84 -0.96
CA MET A 208 7.30 12.07 -1.83
C MET A 208 7.63 10.84 -2.67
N SER A 209 7.44 9.63 -2.14
CA SER A 209 7.69 8.37 -2.86
C SER A 209 6.79 8.19 -4.10
N LEU A 210 5.61 8.83 -4.15
CA LEU A 210 4.69 8.79 -5.29
C LEU A 210 5.10 9.70 -6.45
N LEU A 211 6.09 10.57 -6.25
CA LEU A 211 6.62 11.45 -7.27
C LEU A 211 7.77 10.76 -8.02
N SER A 212 7.70 10.84 -9.35
CA SER A 212 8.66 10.19 -10.25
C SER A 212 9.97 10.97 -10.35
N PHE A 213 9.92 12.30 -10.25
CA PHE A 213 11.09 13.15 -10.37
C PHE A 213 11.55 13.69 -9.01
N ASP A 214 12.84 13.53 -8.73
CA ASP A 214 13.44 13.96 -7.46
C ASP A 214 13.40 15.48 -7.26
N SER A 215 13.47 16.24 -8.36
CA SER A 215 13.27 17.70 -8.33
C SER A 215 11.86 18.10 -7.85
N ASN A 216 10.85 17.26 -8.11
CA ASN A 216 9.50 17.46 -7.59
C ASN A 216 9.41 17.06 -6.12
N ARG A 217 10.08 15.97 -5.70
CA ARG A 217 10.20 15.62 -4.28
C ARG A 217 10.79 16.77 -3.47
N LEU A 218 11.84 17.41 -3.97
CA LEU A 218 12.46 18.57 -3.34
C LEU A 218 11.51 19.77 -3.22
N LYS A 219 10.79 20.08 -4.30
CA LYS A 219 9.78 21.15 -4.29
C LYS A 219 8.68 20.86 -3.27
N LEU A 220 8.20 19.62 -3.19
CA LEU A 220 7.19 19.22 -2.22
C LEU A 220 7.72 19.36 -0.80
N ALA A 221 8.91 18.81 -0.52
CA ALA A 221 9.52 18.84 0.80
C ALA A 221 9.68 20.27 1.33
N LYS A 222 10.23 21.17 0.51
CA LYS A 222 10.37 22.59 0.85
C LYS A 222 9.02 23.26 1.14
N ARG A 223 8.01 23.02 0.30
CA ARG A 223 6.66 23.59 0.48
C ARG A 223 5.93 23.05 1.71
N SER A 224 6.20 21.80 2.05
CA SER A 224 5.52 21.07 3.13
C SER A 224 6.18 21.30 4.49
N TYR A 225 7.47 21.66 4.52
CA TYR A 225 8.25 21.83 5.76
C TYR A 225 7.58 22.70 6.84
N PRO A 226 6.95 23.86 6.52
CA PRO A 226 6.27 24.66 7.53
C PRO A 226 5.14 23.91 8.26
N TYR A 227 4.49 22.98 7.57
CA TYR A 227 3.33 22.21 8.00
C TYR A 227 3.69 20.84 8.59
N ILE A 228 4.99 20.53 8.71
CA ILE A 228 5.43 19.31 9.39
C ILE A 228 5.22 19.45 10.89
N ALA A 229 4.53 18.48 11.48
CA ALA A 229 4.25 18.45 12.91
C ALA A 229 5.46 18.03 13.76
N ASP A 230 6.25 17.06 13.30
CA ASP A 230 7.35 16.42 14.01
C ASP A 230 8.71 16.74 13.37
N LYS A 231 9.03 18.05 13.23
CA LYS A 231 10.24 18.53 12.55
C LYS A 231 11.56 17.94 13.07
N ASN A 232 11.60 17.49 14.32
CA ASN A 232 12.75 16.79 14.90
C ASN A 232 13.10 15.50 14.14
N ASN A 233 12.14 14.93 13.42
CA ASN A 233 12.31 13.72 12.61
C ASN A 233 12.70 14.01 11.15
N ALA A 234 12.92 15.28 10.76
CA ALA A 234 13.18 15.67 9.37
C ALA A 234 14.36 14.91 8.71
N PHE A 235 15.28 14.35 9.49
CA PHE A 235 16.36 13.49 9.01
C PHE A 235 15.86 12.29 8.18
N ILE A 236 14.64 11.81 8.43
CA ILE A 236 14.01 10.69 7.70
C ILE A 236 13.75 11.03 6.24
N LEU A 237 13.55 12.31 5.91
CA LEU A 237 13.32 12.73 4.53
C LEU A 237 14.56 12.54 3.64
N ASN A 238 15.74 12.31 4.21
CA ASN A 238 16.95 12.00 3.45
C ASN A 238 16.73 10.80 2.53
N ASP A 239 16.14 9.73 3.07
CA ASP A 239 15.91 8.47 2.34
C ASP A 239 14.79 8.58 1.30
N ALA A 240 13.99 9.66 1.35
CA ALA A 240 12.94 9.92 0.35
C ALA A 240 13.49 10.56 -0.94
N PHE A 241 14.72 11.07 -0.92
CA PHE A 241 15.41 11.62 -2.08
C PHE A 241 16.20 10.54 -2.83
N THR A 242 16.15 10.60 -4.16
CA THR A 242 16.98 9.73 -5.02
C THR A 242 18.40 10.23 -5.12
N PHE A 243 18.60 11.56 -5.18
CA PHE A 243 19.92 12.17 -5.29
C PHE A 243 20.31 12.87 -3.99
N SER A 244 21.50 12.56 -3.48
CA SER A 244 22.03 13.19 -2.26
C SER A 244 22.09 14.71 -2.38
N SER A 245 22.36 15.25 -3.58
CA SER A 245 22.36 16.69 -3.82
C SER A 245 21.03 17.37 -3.53
N ASN A 246 19.90 16.70 -3.79
CA ASN A 246 18.58 17.23 -3.48
C ASN A 246 18.27 17.12 -1.98
N ALA A 247 18.72 16.05 -1.32
CA ALA A 247 18.65 15.93 0.13
C ALA A 247 19.46 17.05 0.81
N ASP A 248 20.71 17.24 0.41
CA ASP A 248 21.59 18.32 0.89
C ASP A 248 20.95 19.69 0.66
N GLU A 249 20.35 19.92 -0.52
CA GLU A 249 19.66 21.16 -0.82
C GLU A 249 18.43 21.38 0.08
N PHE A 250 17.68 20.34 0.41
CA PHE A 250 16.57 20.40 1.35
C PHE A 250 17.06 20.75 2.75
N PHE A 251 18.07 20.04 3.26
CA PHE A 251 18.59 20.29 4.60
C PHE A 251 19.24 21.68 4.73
N ARG A 252 19.91 22.15 3.69
CA ARG A 252 20.43 23.52 3.60
C ARG A 252 19.30 24.54 3.66
N TYR A 253 18.18 24.27 2.97
CA TYR A 253 17.02 25.15 2.97
C TYR A 253 16.38 25.31 4.37
N ILE A 254 16.36 24.25 5.17
CA ILE A 254 15.76 24.29 6.51
C ILE A 254 16.73 24.75 7.61
N GLY A 255 17.99 25.07 7.26
CA GLY A 255 19.01 25.51 8.21
C GLY A 255 19.53 24.40 9.13
N ALA A 256 19.54 23.15 8.65
CA ALA A 256 20.10 22.01 9.39
C ALA A 256 21.61 21.81 9.14
N TRP A 257 22.25 22.77 8.46
CA TRP A 257 23.68 22.84 8.16
C TRP A 257 24.24 24.21 8.57
#